data_AF-A0A968A250-F1
#
_entry.id   AF-A0A968A250-F1
#
_cell.length_a   1.000
_cell.length_b   1.000
_cell.length_c   1.000
_cell.angle_alpha   90.00
_cell.angle_beta   90.00
_cell.angle_gamma   90.00
#
_symmetry.space_group_name_H-M   'P 1'
#
loop_
_entity.id
_entity.type
_entity.pdbx_description
1 polymer ?
#
loop_
_entity_poly.entity_id
_entity_poly.type
_entity_poly.pdbx_seq_one_letter_code
_entity_poly.pdbx_strand_id
1 'polypeptide(L)'
;MNKEMRGSRIEKRLQREIENLYANEGLTRDLNDSSARILLELLEEQVRTIVNNTADLEDADAEEAMYPRLKAMRRMARYINQSVREDADSFDLAGKIVDQAKVLYGEAYVEQLENKIQSLLAFPRTEPGVLILTLKQLLEGEKDGEEDHLQP
;
A
#
# COMPACT_ATOMS: atom_id res chain seq x y z
N MET A 1 -21.36 9.14 21.17
CA MET A 1 -20.72 7.83 20.91
C MET A 1 -19.51 7.69 21.83
N ASN A 2 -19.46 6.71 22.74
CA ASN A 2 -18.37 6.59 23.72
C ASN A 2 -17.04 6.20 23.06
N LYS A 3 -15.92 6.75 23.56
CA LYS A 3 -14.55 6.45 23.07
C LYS A 3 -14.23 4.95 23.10
N GLU A 4 -14.72 4.22 24.10
CA GLU A 4 -14.54 2.75 24.23
C GLU A 4 -15.23 1.96 23.10
N MET A 5 -16.45 2.36 22.71
CA MET A 5 -17.17 1.72 21.59
C MET A 5 -16.58 2.06 20.23
N ARG A 6 -15.89 3.21 20.10
CA ARG A 6 -15.14 3.58 18.89
C ARG A 6 -13.87 2.75 18.76
N GLY A 7 -13.09 2.61 19.85
CA GLY A 7 -11.88 1.78 19.88
C GLY A 7 -12.16 0.31 19.52
N SER A 8 -13.21 -0.28 20.12
CA SER A 8 -13.57 -1.68 19.85
C SER A 8 -13.99 -1.95 18.39
N ARG A 9 -14.64 -0.98 17.72
CA ARG A 9 -15.01 -1.13 16.30
C ARG A 9 -13.80 -1.07 15.37
N ILE A 10 -12.91 -0.10 15.59
CA ILE A 10 -11.67 0.04 14.82
C ILE A 10 -10.81 -1.22 14.92
N GLU A 11 -10.65 -1.73 16.15
CA GLU A 11 -9.85 -2.93 16.40
C GLU A 11 -10.41 -4.17 15.70
N LYS A 12 -11.74 -4.37 15.74
CA LYS A 12 -12.39 -5.47 15.01
C LYS A 12 -12.22 -5.36 13.50
N ARG A 13 -12.38 -4.17 12.93
CA ARG A 13 -12.19 -3.93 11.49
C ARG A 13 -10.74 -4.19 11.09
N LEU A 14 -9.80 -3.67 11.88
CA LEU A 14 -8.37 -3.87 11.67
C LEU A 14 -8.00 -5.35 11.70
N GLN A 15 -8.42 -6.07 12.75
CA GLN A 15 -8.14 -7.49 12.90
C GLN A 15 -8.66 -8.28 11.69
N ARG A 16 -9.91 -8.03 11.27
CA ARG A 16 -10.52 -8.70 10.11
C ARG A 16 -9.72 -8.45 8.83
N GLU A 17 -9.34 -7.21 8.54
CA GLU A 17 -8.63 -6.89 7.31
C GLU A 17 -7.18 -7.41 7.31
N ILE A 18 -6.53 -7.48 8.48
CA ILE A 18 -5.23 -8.13 8.64
C ILE A 18 -5.34 -9.64 8.41
N GLU A 19 -6.33 -10.32 9.01
CA GLU A 19 -6.55 -11.76 8.78
C GLU A 19 -6.79 -12.05 7.29
N ASN A 20 -7.63 -11.24 6.63
CA ASN A 20 -7.88 -11.33 5.19
C ASN A 20 -6.62 -11.10 4.33
N LEU A 21 -5.70 -10.26 4.80
CA LEU A 21 -4.43 -9.99 4.14
C LEU A 21 -3.53 -11.24 4.18
N TYR A 22 -3.32 -11.81 5.37
CA TYR A 22 -2.47 -12.98 5.56
C TYR A 22 -3.07 -14.27 4.99
N ALA A 23 -4.40 -14.36 4.88
CA ALA A 23 -5.07 -15.48 4.20
C ALA A 23 -4.91 -15.46 2.66
N ASN A 24 -4.39 -14.37 2.08
CA ASN A 24 -4.25 -14.22 0.63
C ASN A 24 -2.83 -14.51 0.15
N GLU A 25 -2.49 -15.79 0.03
CA GLU A 25 -1.19 -16.26 -0.46
C GLU A 25 -0.82 -15.71 -1.85
N GLY A 26 -1.82 -15.34 -2.66
CA GLY A 26 -1.61 -14.78 -3.99
C GLY A 26 -0.98 -13.37 -4.01
N LEU A 27 -0.81 -12.72 -2.86
CA LEU A 27 -0.17 -11.40 -2.77
C LEU A 27 1.36 -11.48 -2.80
N THR A 28 1.94 -12.60 -2.39
CA THR A 28 3.40 -12.75 -2.22
C THR A 28 3.96 -14.02 -2.85
N ARG A 29 3.14 -14.78 -3.59
CA ARG A 29 3.46 -16.13 -4.08
C ARG A 29 4.78 -16.25 -4.87
N ASP A 30 5.15 -15.21 -5.60
CA ASP A 30 6.34 -15.23 -6.48
C ASP A 30 7.53 -14.51 -5.84
N LEU A 31 7.39 -14.02 -4.61
CA LEU A 31 8.44 -13.36 -3.83
C LEU A 31 9.20 -14.38 -2.96
N ASN A 32 10.49 -14.11 -2.72
CA ASN A 32 11.22 -14.79 -1.65
C ASN A 32 10.67 -14.39 -0.27
N ASP A 33 10.90 -15.20 0.77
CA ASP A 33 10.35 -14.99 2.11
C ASP A 33 10.64 -13.60 2.68
N SER A 34 11.87 -13.10 2.48
CA SER A 34 12.26 -11.75 2.93
C SER A 34 11.45 -10.64 2.25
N SER A 35 11.25 -10.74 0.93
CA SER A 35 10.51 -9.75 0.15
C SER A 35 9.01 -9.84 0.39
N ALA A 36 8.50 -11.07 0.53
CA ALA A 36 7.12 -11.34 0.93
C ALA A 36 6.82 -10.69 2.28
N ARG A 37 7.70 -10.85 3.25
CA ARG A 37 7.57 -10.23 4.57
C ARG A 37 7.57 -8.71 4.50
N ILE A 38 8.51 -8.11 3.77
CA ILE A 38 8.55 -6.65 3.56
C ILE A 38 7.21 -6.20 2.98
N LEU A 39 6.73 -6.83 1.90
CA LEU A 39 5.46 -6.46 1.29
C LEU A 39 4.28 -6.58 2.26
N LEU A 40 4.21 -7.65 3.06
CA LEU A 40 3.13 -7.82 4.03
C LEU A 40 3.16 -6.77 5.15
N GLU A 41 4.34 -6.42 5.67
CA GLU A 41 4.50 -5.35 6.67
C GLU A 41 4.01 -4.00 6.11
N LEU A 42 4.32 -3.68 4.86
CA LEU A 42 3.78 -2.49 4.18
C LEU A 42 2.27 -2.51 4.04
N LEU A 43 1.71 -3.64 3.62
CA LEU A 43 0.27 -3.77 3.44
C LEU A 43 -0.46 -3.66 4.78
N GLU A 44 0.13 -4.16 5.87
CA GLU A 44 -0.41 -4.00 7.22
C GLU A 44 -0.42 -2.52 7.66
N GLU A 45 0.65 -1.76 7.42
CA GLU A 45 0.70 -0.31 7.67
C GLU A 45 -0.41 0.43 6.89
N GLN A 46 -0.62 0.05 5.63
CA GLN A 46 -1.66 0.63 4.77
C GLN A 46 -3.07 0.25 5.23
N VAL A 47 -3.30 -0.99 5.66
CA VAL A 47 -4.58 -1.41 6.28
C VAL A 47 -4.87 -0.57 7.52
N ARG A 48 -3.89 -0.39 8.42
CA ARG A 48 -4.05 0.46 9.62
C ARG A 48 -4.44 1.89 9.23
N THR A 49 -3.79 2.45 8.22
CA THR A 49 -4.08 3.79 7.71
C THR A 49 -5.51 3.88 7.15
N ILE A 50 -5.92 2.91 6.31
CA ILE A 50 -7.25 2.87 5.71
C ILE A 50 -8.34 2.75 6.79
N VAL A 51 -8.16 1.85 7.77
CA VAL A 51 -9.13 1.65 8.86
C VAL A 51 -9.22 2.90 9.73
N ASN A 52 -8.09 3.50 10.11
CA ASN A 52 -8.07 4.72 10.93
C ASN A 52 -8.76 5.90 10.24
N ASN A 53 -8.65 6.03 8.92
CA ASN A 53 -9.34 7.07 8.15
C ASN A 53 -10.88 6.93 8.16
N THR A 54 -11.42 5.80 8.64
CA THR A 54 -12.86 5.56 8.76
C THR A 54 -13.32 5.46 10.22
N ALA A 55 -12.49 5.93 11.15
CA ALA A 55 -12.73 5.84 12.59
C ALA A 55 -14.00 6.56 13.07
N ASP A 56 -14.48 7.54 12.32
CA ASP A 56 -15.68 8.33 12.61
C ASP A 56 -16.92 7.88 11.82
N LEU A 57 -16.79 6.82 11.02
CA LEU A 57 -17.88 6.25 10.21
C LEU A 57 -18.51 5.04 10.90
N GLU A 58 -19.83 4.91 10.74
CA GLU A 58 -20.56 3.70 11.11
C GLU A 58 -20.15 2.50 10.23
N ASP A 59 -20.46 1.27 10.64
CA ASP A 59 -19.87 0.07 10.04
C ASP A 59 -20.14 -0.05 8.53
N ALA A 60 -21.35 0.27 8.07
CA ALA A 60 -21.71 0.22 6.65
C ALA A 60 -20.95 1.27 5.83
N ASP A 61 -20.95 2.53 6.28
CA ASP A 61 -20.28 3.64 5.59
C ASP A 61 -18.76 3.46 5.60
N ALA A 62 -18.21 2.94 6.70
CA ALA A 62 -16.80 2.60 6.80
C ALA A 62 -16.42 1.51 5.81
N GLU A 63 -17.21 0.45 5.68
CA GLU A 63 -16.96 -0.62 4.73
C GLU A 63 -17.01 -0.12 3.29
N GLU A 64 -18.00 0.70 2.94
CA GLU A 64 -18.11 1.34 1.63
C GLU A 64 -16.91 2.23 1.33
N ALA A 65 -16.45 3.03 2.30
CA ALA A 65 -15.29 3.91 2.15
C ALA A 65 -13.95 3.15 2.07
N MET A 66 -13.79 2.07 2.85
CA MET A 66 -12.55 1.28 2.89
C MET A 66 -12.40 0.41 1.64
N TYR A 67 -13.49 -0.19 1.14
CA TYR A 67 -13.47 -1.18 0.08
C TYR A 67 -12.64 -0.80 -1.16
N PRO A 68 -12.84 0.37 -1.81
CA PRO A 68 -12.06 0.73 -2.99
C PRO A 68 -10.55 0.82 -2.69
N ARG A 69 -10.18 1.34 -1.51
CA ARG A 69 -8.76 1.46 -1.10
C ARG A 69 -8.15 0.10 -0.80
N LEU A 70 -8.82 -0.76 -0.04
CA LEU A 70 -8.36 -2.13 0.23
C LEU A 70 -8.22 -2.94 -1.05
N LYS A 71 -9.13 -2.75 -2.02
CA LYS A 71 -9.07 -3.39 -3.33
C LYS A 71 -7.89 -2.90 -4.15
N ALA A 72 -7.65 -1.59 -4.21
CA ALA A 72 -6.49 -1.00 -4.90
C ALA A 72 -5.17 -1.48 -4.28
N MET A 73 -5.07 -1.47 -2.95
CA MET A 73 -3.92 -1.99 -2.19
C MET A 73 -3.58 -3.44 -2.56
N ARG A 74 -4.59 -4.33 -2.52
CA ARG A 74 -4.41 -5.75 -2.89
C ARG A 74 -4.02 -5.93 -4.36
N ARG A 75 -4.56 -5.10 -5.26
CA ARG A 75 -4.19 -5.13 -6.70
C ARG A 75 -2.76 -4.66 -6.90
N MET A 76 -2.36 -3.57 -6.26
CA MET A 76 -1.00 -3.04 -6.31
C MET A 76 0.00 -4.10 -5.86
N ALA A 77 -0.26 -4.76 -4.72
CA ALA A 77 0.57 -5.87 -4.23
C ALA A 77 0.71 -7.01 -5.25
N ARG A 78 -0.38 -7.40 -5.92
CA ARG A 78 -0.33 -8.41 -6.98
C ARG A 78 0.53 -7.99 -8.17
N TYR A 79 0.47 -6.73 -8.58
CA TYR A 79 1.29 -6.23 -9.69
C TYR A 79 2.76 -6.15 -9.29
N ILE A 80 3.07 -5.76 -8.05
CA ILE A 80 4.43 -5.83 -7.51
C ILE A 80 4.92 -7.29 -7.50
N ASN A 81 4.12 -8.23 -7.00
CA ASN A 81 4.45 -9.65 -7.03
C ASN A 81 4.58 -10.21 -8.47
N GLN A 82 3.85 -9.68 -9.45
CA GLN A 82 4.02 -10.07 -10.86
C GLN A 82 5.28 -9.48 -11.48
N SER A 83 5.72 -8.31 -11.04
CA SER A 83 6.88 -7.60 -11.62
C SER A 83 8.21 -8.34 -11.45
N VAL A 84 8.27 -9.34 -10.56
CA VAL A 84 9.49 -10.13 -10.33
C VAL A 84 9.60 -11.35 -11.25
N ARG A 85 8.56 -11.63 -12.04
CA ARG A 85 8.55 -12.75 -12.99
C ARG A 85 9.35 -12.40 -14.23
N GLU A 86 10.02 -13.41 -14.81
CA GLU A 86 10.87 -13.21 -16.00
C GLU A 86 10.09 -12.80 -17.26
N ASP A 87 8.81 -13.16 -17.34
CA ASP A 87 7.91 -12.88 -18.47
C ASP A 87 7.06 -11.61 -18.27
N ALA A 88 7.32 -10.85 -17.22
CA ALA A 88 6.56 -9.65 -16.88
C ALA A 88 6.79 -8.52 -17.90
N ASP A 89 5.69 -7.94 -18.41
CA ASP A 89 5.74 -6.67 -19.11
C ASP A 89 5.85 -5.53 -18.10
N SER A 90 7.08 -5.08 -17.83
CA SER A 90 7.38 -4.02 -16.87
C SER A 90 6.62 -2.72 -17.13
N PHE A 91 6.35 -2.38 -18.40
CA PHE A 91 5.69 -1.12 -18.75
C PHE A 91 4.19 -1.18 -18.41
N ASP A 92 3.53 -2.28 -18.78
CA ASP A 92 2.13 -2.54 -18.42
C ASP A 92 1.94 -2.63 -16.90
N LEU A 93 2.84 -3.30 -16.19
CA LEU A 93 2.78 -3.40 -14.73
C LEU A 93 3.00 -2.05 -14.03
N ALA A 94 3.89 -1.21 -14.56
CA ALA A 94 4.09 0.14 -14.03
C ALA A 94 2.82 0.98 -14.12
N GLY A 95 2.15 1.00 -15.27
CA GLY A 95 0.87 1.71 -15.43
C GLY A 95 -0.19 1.18 -14.45
N LYS A 96 -0.30 -0.13 -14.30
CA LYS A 96 -1.22 -0.76 -13.34
C LYS A 96 -0.93 -0.41 -11.88
N ILE A 97 0.35 -0.34 -11.50
CA ILE A 97 0.78 0.07 -10.15
C ILE A 97 0.43 1.54 -9.92
N VAL A 98 0.71 2.42 -10.90
CA VAL A 98 0.35 3.85 -10.86
C VAL A 98 -1.16 4.02 -10.65
N ASP A 99 -1.99 3.31 -11.43
CA ASP A 99 -3.45 3.40 -11.31
C ASP A 99 -3.94 3.03 -9.90
N GLN A 100 -3.37 1.99 -9.28
CA GLN A 100 -3.75 1.62 -7.92
C GLN A 100 -3.21 2.60 -6.89
N ALA A 101 -1.99 3.12 -7.09
CA ALA A 101 -1.39 4.10 -6.22
C ALA A 101 -2.20 5.41 -6.20
N LYS A 102 -2.72 5.87 -7.34
CA LYS A 102 -3.62 7.04 -7.43
C LYS A 102 -4.83 6.93 -6.49
N VAL A 103 -5.39 5.72 -6.33
CA VAL A 103 -6.52 5.46 -5.41
C VAL A 103 -6.09 5.52 -3.93
N LEU A 104 -4.85 5.13 -3.62
CA LEU A 104 -4.36 5.03 -2.24
C LEU A 104 -3.82 6.35 -1.69
N TYR A 105 -3.01 7.03 -2.50
CA TYR A 105 -2.21 8.19 -2.14
C TYR A 105 -2.71 9.50 -2.78
N GLY A 106 -3.69 9.41 -3.70
CA GLY A 106 -4.26 10.55 -4.39
C GLY A 106 -3.66 10.76 -5.78
N GLU A 107 -4.52 11.06 -6.75
CA GLU A 107 -4.17 11.18 -8.16
C GLU A 107 -3.11 12.25 -8.42
N ALA A 108 -3.36 13.49 -7.96
CA ALA A 108 -2.47 14.62 -8.19
C ALA A 108 -1.05 14.43 -7.62
N TYR A 109 -0.92 13.65 -6.54
CA TYR A 109 0.38 13.32 -5.96
C TYR A 109 1.12 12.27 -6.81
N VAL A 110 0.44 11.18 -7.16
CA VAL A 110 1.05 10.06 -7.89
C VAL A 110 1.39 10.42 -9.34
N GLU A 111 0.64 11.32 -9.98
CA GLU A 111 0.98 11.82 -11.33
C GLU A 111 2.37 12.45 -11.39
N GLN A 112 2.81 13.11 -10.32
CA GLN A 112 4.15 13.70 -10.24
C GLN A 112 5.25 12.63 -10.11
N LEU A 113 4.88 11.42 -9.71
CA LEU A 113 5.77 10.29 -9.47
C LEU A 113 5.74 9.25 -10.60
N GLU A 114 4.81 9.36 -11.55
CA GLU A 114 4.56 8.36 -12.59
C GLU A 114 5.84 7.98 -13.35
N ASN A 115 6.59 8.97 -13.85
CA ASN A 115 7.85 8.74 -14.55
C ASN A 115 8.90 8.03 -13.67
N LYS A 116 8.92 8.31 -12.36
CA LYS A 116 9.83 7.65 -11.42
C LYS A 116 9.44 6.19 -11.18
N ILE A 117 8.14 5.91 -11.05
CA ILE A 117 7.60 4.54 -10.90
C ILE A 117 7.86 3.73 -12.17
N GLN A 118 7.60 4.30 -13.34
CA GLN A 118 7.88 3.66 -14.63
C GLN A 118 9.37 3.36 -14.79
N SER A 119 10.24 4.32 -14.46
CA SER A 119 11.69 4.13 -14.52
C SER A 119 12.13 3.00 -13.59
N LEU A 120 11.64 2.99 -12.34
CA LEU A 120 11.97 1.98 -11.35
C LEU A 120 11.65 0.55 -11.81
N LEU A 121 10.49 0.34 -12.44
CA LEU A 121 10.07 -0.97 -12.94
C LEU A 121 10.69 -1.36 -14.28
N ALA A 122 11.13 -0.37 -15.06
CA ALA A 122 11.86 -0.60 -16.30
C ALA A 122 13.32 -1.06 -16.06
N PHE A 123 13.88 -0.84 -14.86
CA PHE A 123 15.21 -1.33 -14.53
C PHE A 123 15.21 -2.86 -14.37
N PRO A 124 15.93 -3.59 -15.24
CA PRO A 124 16.01 -5.03 -15.12
C PRO A 124 16.80 -5.40 -13.86
N ARG A 125 16.29 -6.40 -13.11
CA ARG A 125 16.98 -7.11 -12.02
C ARG A 125 17.16 -6.36 -10.69
N THR A 126 16.27 -5.42 -10.36
CA THR A 126 16.17 -4.96 -8.97
C THR A 126 15.74 -6.13 -8.09
N GLU A 127 16.45 -6.37 -6.99
CA GLU A 127 16.05 -7.36 -6.00
C GLU A 127 14.63 -6.99 -5.49
N PRO A 128 13.68 -7.93 -5.37
CA PRO A 128 12.29 -7.60 -5.07
C PRO A 128 12.10 -6.78 -3.80
N GLY A 129 12.82 -7.09 -2.72
CA GLY A 129 12.79 -6.32 -1.49
C GLY A 129 13.22 -4.86 -1.69
N VAL A 130 14.28 -4.63 -2.47
CA VAL A 130 14.72 -3.28 -2.86
C VAL A 130 13.62 -2.56 -3.65
N LEU A 131 13.02 -3.20 -4.65
CA LEU A 131 11.92 -2.62 -5.43
C LEU A 131 10.75 -2.19 -4.53
N ILE A 132 10.32 -3.08 -3.63
CA ILE A 132 9.22 -2.85 -2.69
C ILE A 132 9.53 -1.65 -1.78
N LEU A 133 10.74 -1.59 -1.21
CA LEU A 133 11.16 -0.51 -0.33
C LEU A 133 11.28 0.83 -1.08
N THR A 134 11.84 0.83 -2.29
CA THR A 134 11.93 2.05 -3.09
C THR A 134 10.55 2.55 -3.50
N LEU A 135 9.61 1.66 -3.85
CA LEU A 135 8.22 2.03 -4.11
C LEU A 135 7.56 2.64 -2.86
N LYS A 136 7.78 2.06 -1.66
CA LYS A 136 7.28 2.62 -0.40
C LYS A 136 7.80 4.04 -0.19
N GLN A 137 9.12 4.23 -0.24
CA GLN A 137 9.75 5.53 -0.03
C GLN A 137 9.24 6.58 -1.03
N LEU A 138 9.05 6.16 -2.27
CA LEU A 138 8.54 7.05 -3.32
C LEU A 138 7.08 7.46 -3.07
N LEU A 139 6.23 6.54 -2.63
CA LEU A 139 4.78 6.75 -2.48
C LEU A 139 4.37 7.34 -1.12
N GLU A 140 5.16 7.14 -0.07
CA GLU A 140 4.92 7.71 1.26
C GLU A 140 5.66 9.03 1.48
N GLY A 141 6.51 9.43 0.53
CA GLY A 141 7.45 10.52 0.67
C GLY A 141 8.66 10.18 1.54
N GLU A 142 9.71 10.99 1.44
CA GLU A 142 10.76 10.99 2.45
C GLU A 142 10.11 11.45 3.77
N LYS A 143 9.92 10.52 4.71
CA LYS A 143 9.71 10.88 6.13
C LYS A 143 11.05 11.34 6.71
N ASP A 144 11.65 12.36 6.11
CA ASP A 144 12.75 13.08 6.73
C ASP A 144 12.12 14.14 7.64
N GLY A 145 12.48 14.07 8.92
CA GLY A 145 11.83 14.82 9.99
C GLY A 145 11.82 16.32 9.76
N GLU A 146 10.64 16.87 9.50
CA GLU A 146 10.32 18.25 9.84
C GLU A 146 9.82 18.28 11.29
N GLU A 147 10.74 18.35 12.25
CA GLU A 147 10.48 19.02 13.53
C GLU A 147 11.43 20.22 13.66
N ASP A 148 10.78 21.40 13.75
CA ASP A 148 11.27 22.69 14.22
C ASP A 148 12.39 23.41 13.46
N HIS A 149 11.99 24.09 12.38
CA HIS A 149 12.40 25.47 12.20
C HIS A 149 11.49 26.42 12.99
N LEU A 150 11.57 26.37 14.32
CA LEU A 150 11.30 27.56 15.14
C LEU A 150 12.51 28.49 15.00
N GLN A 151 12.40 29.45 14.08
CA GLN A 151 13.27 30.62 14.09
C GLN A 151 12.93 31.50 15.31
N PRO A 152 13.95 32.15 15.91
CA PRO A 152 13.84 32.86 17.18
C PRO A 152 12.94 34.10 17.14
#